data_AF-W6PFV7-F1
#
_entry.id   AF-W6PFV7-F1
#
_cell.length_a   1.000
_cell.length_b   1.000
_cell.length_c   1.000
_cell.angle_alpha   90.00
_cell.angle_beta   90.00
_cell.angle_gamma   90.00
#
_symmetry.space_group_name_H-M   'P 1'
#
loop_
_entity.id
_entity.type
_entity.pdbx_description
1 polymer ?
#
loop_
_entity_poly.entity_id
_entity_poly.type
_entity_poly.pdbx_seq_one_letter_code
_entity_poly.pdbx_strand_id
1 'polypeptide(L)'
;MAHTLRSLPETPTLAAYKDYKAIIILLGMSTTHYAILDELAEQHRKRDDIPELTAYCDALHWMRPGRQYLCNVYNTVCHAFHLLRRNPVKDNRLRVTEKELRHAERMLPELGRQTFIEMVRMKGYMVYDAEELAEKCGMEYGSFRRKVKQMTGYTPKQWVIKERAKDVEHYLTNTNLTLTEVAFTTGFASASNLNDFCKTYLLDTPGEIRKKAKETKKCTVIGM
;
A
#
# COMPACT_ATOMS: atom_id res chain seq x y z
N MET A 1 14.66 0.17 31.02
CA MET A 1 13.60 1.22 30.97
C MET A 1 12.40 0.88 30.09
N ALA A 2 12.40 -0.21 29.31
CA ALA A 2 11.30 -0.58 28.39
C ALA A 2 10.07 -1.27 29.04
N HIS A 3 9.87 -1.08 30.34
CA HIS A 3 8.75 -1.67 31.10
C HIS A 3 7.98 -0.65 31.95
N THR A 4 8.47 0.59 32.05
CA THR A 4 7.91 1.60 32.96
C THR A 4 6.54 2.14 32.50
N LEU A 5 6.20 1.99 31.22
CA LEU A 5 4.91 2.47 30.69
C LEU A 5 3.80 1.42 30.76
N ARG A 6 4.12 0.11 30.84
CA ARG A 6 3.09 -0.94 31.02
C ARG A 6 2.42 -0.89 32.38
N SER A 7 3.08 -0.27 33.36
CA SER A 7 2.54 -0.01 34.69
C SER A 7 1.71 1.27 34.79
N LEU A 8 1.61 2.06 33.73
CA LEU A 8 0.72 3.22 33.73
C LEU A 8 -0.74 2.73 33.65
N PRO A 9 -1.65 3.30 34.46
CA PRO A 9 -3.07 2.92 34.45
C PRO A 9 -3.72 3.23 33.09
N GLU A 10 -3.26 4.29 32.42
CA GLU A 10 -3.75 4.70 31.10
C GLU A 10 -2.60 5.21 30.22
N THR A 11 -2.68 4.95 28.91
CA THR A 11 -1.76 5.49 27.91
C THR A 11 -2.03 7.00 27.78
N PRO A 12 -1.01 7.87 27.86
CA PRO A 12 -1.19 9.30 27.63
C PRO A 12 -1.76 9.60 26.24
N THR A 13 -2.77 10.47 26.17
CA THR A 13 -3.45 10.87 24.91
C THR A 13 -3.48 12.39 24.78
N LEU A 14 -3.76 12.88 23.56
CA LEU A 14 -4.02 14.31 23.31
C LEU A 14 -5.25 14.81 24.06
N ALA A 15 -6.24 13.93 24.28
CA ALA A 15 -7.45 14.27 25.03
C ALA A 15 -7.16 14.50 26.52
N ALA A 16 -6.28 13.68 27.11
CA ALA A 16 -5.91 13.78 28.52
C ALA A 16 -4.86 14.87 28.80
N TYR A 17 -3.95 15.13 27.85
CA TYR A 17 -2.80 16.02 28.07
C TYR A 17 -2.67 17.05 26.93
N LYS A 18 -2.96 18.32 27.22
CA LYS A 18 -2.86 19.42 26.24
C LYS A 18 -1.46 19.58 25.64
N ASP A 19 -0.44 19.30 26.44
CA ASP A 19 0.97 19.44 26.05
C ASP A 19 1.55 18.16 25.42
N TYR A 20 0.71 17.14 25.13
CA TYR A 20 1.21 15.85 24.66
C TYR A 20 2.04 15.94 23.38
N LYS A 21 1.68 16.85 22.45
CA LYS A 21 2.51 17.11 21.26
C LYS A 21 3.92 17.60 21.63
N ALA A 22 4.03 18.51 22.60
CA ALA A 22 5.31 19.00 23.08
C ALA A 22 6.10 17.88 23.77
N ILE A 23 5.44 17.00 24.53
CA ILE A 23 6.05 15.83 25.15
C ILE A 23 6.62 14.88 24.08
N ILE A 24 5.86 14.57 23.03
CA ILE A 24 6.33 13.73 21.92
C ILE A 24 7.60 14.32 21.30
N ILE A 25 7.60 15.64 21.03
CA ILE A 25 8.75 16.33 20.45
C ILE A 25 9.96 16.27 21.38
N LEU A 26 9.79 16.61 22.67
CA LEU A 26 10.89 16.63 23.64
C LEU A 26 11.52 15.25 23.84
N LEU A 27 10.69 14.20 23.94
CA LEU A 27 11.17 12.81 24.00
C LEU A 27 11.89 12.40 22.73
N GLY A 28 11.42 12.85 21.56
CA GLY A 28 12.04 12.55 20.27
C GLY A 28 13.36 13.30 20.07
N MET A 29 13.51 14.44 20.74
CA MET A 29 14.77 15.18 20.80
C MET A 29 15.78 14.55 21.76
N SER A 30 15.33 13.76 22.74
CA SER A 30 16.17 13.09 23.71
C SER A 30 16.92 11.90 23.10
N THR A 31 18.24 11.84 23.27
CA THR A 31 19.05 10.69 22.84
C THR A 31 19.02 9.53 23.84
N THR A 32 18.52 9.76 25.05
CA THR A 32 18.53 8.79 26.16
C THR A 32 17.17 8.21 26.48
N HIS A 33 16.08 8.95 26.20
CA HIS A 33 14.71 8.57 26.57
C HIS A 33 13.77 8.37 25.37
N TYR A 34 14.26 8.46 24.13
CA TYR A 34 13.42 8.30 22.93
C TYR A 34 12.71 6.94 22.85
N ALA A 35 13.26 5.89 23.46
CA ALA A 35 12.66 4.55 23.46
C ALA A 35 11.25 4.53 24.07
N ILE A 36 10.92 5.50 24.93
CA ILE A 36 9.56 5.71 25.45
C ILE A 36 8.57 5.99 24.32
N LEU A 37 8.98 6.73 23.28
CA LEU A 37 8.13 7.00 22.13
C LEU A 37 7.80 5.76 21.33
N ASP A 38 8.70 4.78 21.27
CA ASP A 38 8.47 3.53 20.55
C ASP A 38 7.32 2.75 21.22
N GLU A 39 7.39 2.63 22.55
CA GLU A 39 6.34 1.96 23.33
C GLU A 39 5.00 2.71 23.25
N LEU A 40 4.99 4.04 23.33
CA LEU A 40 3.77 4.83 23.20
C LEU A 40 3.17 4.73 21.78
N ALA A 41 3.98 4.89 20.74
CA ALA A 41 3.52 4.77 19.36
C ALA A 41 2.93 3.39 19.07
N GLU A 42 3.50 2.34 19.65
CA GLU A 42 3.01 0.97 19.50
C GLU A 42 1.69 0.74 20.26
N GLN A 43 1.50 1.37 21.42
CA GLN A 43 0.22 1.35 22.13
C GLN A 43 -0.87 2.08 21.32
N HIS A 44 -0.60 3.28 20.82
CA HIS A 44 -1.54 4.04 19.98
C HIS A 44 -1.87 3.31 18.67
N ARG A 45 -0.87 2.65 18.05
CA ARG A 45 -1.10 1.79 16.89
C ARG A 45 -2.10 0.67 17.19
N LYS A 46 -1.97 -0.01 18.33
CA LYS A 46 -2.87 -1.13 18.70
C LYS A 46 -4.31 -0.67 18.97
N ARG A 47 -4.48 0.56 19.44
CA ARG A 47 -5.76 1.18 19.76
C ARG A 47 -6.38 1.92 18.58
N ASP A 48 -5.61 2.11 17.51
CA ASP A 48 -6.01 2.85 16.32
C ASP A 48 -6.28 4.34 16.61
N ASP A 49 -5.50 4.92 17.52
CA ASP A 49 -5.62 6.30 17.99
C ASP A 49 -5.13 7.29 16.92
N ILE A 50 -5.98 7.60 15.94
CA ILE A 50 -5.65 8.43 14.77
C ILE A 50 -5.09 9.82 15.14
N PRO A 51 -5.66 10.56 16.13
CA PRO A 51 -5.13 11.87 16.49
C PRO A 51 -3.68 11.81 16.97
N GLU A 52 -3.35 10.81 17.79
CA GLU A 52 -2.02 10.57 18.33
C GLU A 52 -1.06 10.12 17.22
N LEU A 53 -1.45 9.16 16.39
CA LEU A 53 -0.69 8.74 15.20
C LEU A 53 -0.37 9.92 14.28
N THR A 54 -1.32 10.84 14.11
CA THR A 54 -1.14 12.08 13.33
C THR A 54 -0.15 13.03 14.01
N ALA A 55 -0.20 13.16 15.35
CA ALA A 55 0.78 13.95 16.08
C ALA A 55 2.21 13.40 15.97
N TYR A 56 2.38 12.07 15.92
CA TYR A 56 3.70 11.49 15.63
C TYR A 56 4.15 11.83 14.21
N CYS A 57 3.26 11.82 13.20
CA CYS A 57 3.61 12.26 11.85
C CYS A 57 4.16 13.69 11.85
N ASP A 58 3.47 14.62 12.54
CA ASP A 58 3.91 16.00 12.68
C ASP A 58 5.30 16.05 13.34
N ALA A 59 5.47 15.43 14.51
CA ALA A 59 6.72 15.47 15.26
C ALA A 59 7.90 14.87 14.47
N LEU A 60 7.70 13.70 13.84
CA LEU A 60 8.71 13.04 13.01
C LEU A 60 9.11 13.87 11.80
N HIS A 61 8.17 14.62 11.21
CA HIS A 61 8.46 15.54 10.12
C HIS A 61 9.38 16.68 10.56
N TRP A 62 9.06 17.35 11.68
CA TRP A 62 9.87 18.43 12.25
C TRP A 62 11.28 17.97 12.66
N MET A 63 11.43 16.73 13.09
CA MET A 63 12.70 16.16 13.52
C MET A 63 13.59 15.66 12.38
N ARG A 64 13.15 15.75 11.12
CA ARG A 64 13.96 15.42 9.94
C ARG A 64 14.77 16.65 9.47
N PRO A 65 16.01 16.46 9.00
CA PRO A 65 16.80 15.22 8.90
C PRO A 65 17.62 14.92 10.18
N GLY A 66 18.12 13.68 10.33
CA GLY A 66 19.25 13.39 11.24
C GLY A 66 19.01 12.56 12.51
N ARG A 67 17.79 12.06 12.76
CA ARG A 67 17.50 11.21 13.95
C ARG A 67 17.21 9.75 13.58
N GLN A 68 18.25 9.04 13.12
CA GLN A 68 18.13 7.63 12.70
C GLN A 68 17.62 6.71 13.81
N TYR A 69 17.87 7.03 15.08
CA TYR A 69 17.38 6.26 16.24
C TYR A 69 15.86 6.27 16.41
N LEU A 70 15.13 7.19 15.75
CA LEU A 70 13.66 7.18 15.72
C LEU A 70 13.08 6.27 14.63
N CYS A 71 13.90 5.44 13.98
CA CYS A 71 13.46 4.55 12.90
C CYS A 71 12.33 3.61 13.34
N ASN A 72 12.35 3.09 14.58
CA ASN A 72 11.29 2.23 15.08
C ASN A 72 9.95 2.98 15.16
N VAL A 73 9.93 4.15 15.81
CA VAL A 73 8.73 5.00 15.89
C VAL A 73 8.21 5.34 14.49
N TYR A 74 9.12 5.69 13.58
CA TYR A 74 8.78 5.97 12.19
C TYR A 74 8.12 4.76 11.52
N ASN A 75 8.72 3.57 11.64
CA ASN A 75 8.20 2.34 11.06
C ASN A 75 6.84 1.95 11.67
N THR A 76 6.68 2.10 12.98
CA THR A 76 5.44 1.82 13.72
C THR A 76 4.30 2.69 13.24
N VAL A 77 4.52 4.00 13.12
CA VAL A 77 3.50 4.95 12.63
C VAL A 77 3.20 4.71 11.15
N CYS A 78 4.23 4.43 10.35
CA CYS A 78 4.03 4.08 8.93
C CYS A 78 3.18 2.81 8.78
N HIS A 79 3.51 1.77 9.54
CA HIS A 79 2.77 0.52 9.55
C HIS A 79 1.32 0.71 10.01
N ALA A 80 1.07 1.57 11.00
CA ALA A 80 -0.27 1.91 11.46
C ALA A 80 -1.14 2.46 10.32
N PHE A 81 -0.65 3.49 9.62
CA PHE A 81 -1.37 4.12 8.51
C PHE A 81 -1.49 3.21 7.28
N HIS A 82 -0.50 2.34 7.04
CA HIS A 82 -0.61 1.30 6.01
C HIS A 82 -1.77 0.32 6.32
N LEU A 83 -1.84 -0.19 7.55
CA LEU A 83 -2.94 -1.09 7.97
C LEU A 83 -4.30 -0.40 7.90
N LEU A 84 -4.38 0.85 8.34
CA LEU A 84 -5.58 1.68 8.26
C LEU A 84 -6.03 1.93 6.82
N ARG A 85 -5.10 2.10 5.87
CA ARG A 85 -5.44 2.25 4.46
C ARG A 85 -5.95 0.95 3.84
N ARG A 86 -5.38 -0.19 4.24
CA ARG A 86 -5.80 -1.53 3.77
C ARG A 86 -7.14 -1.96 4.38
N ASN A 87 -7.36 -1.66 5.66
CA ASN A 87 -8.56 -2.01 6.41
C ASN A 87 -9.19 -0.75 7.03
N PRO A 88 -9.77 0.14 6.21
CA PRO A 88 -10.27 1.43 6.68
C PRO A 88 -11.55 1.31 7.52
N VAL A 89 -12.21 0.15 7.50
CA VAL A 89 -13.47 -0.10 8.21
C VAL A 89 -13.26 -1.18 9.27
N LYS A 90 -13.75 -0.93 10.48
CA LYS A 90 -13.85 -1.91 11.58
C LYS A 90 -15.18 -1.68 12.28
N ASP A 91 -15.87 -2.75 12.66
CA ASP A 91 -17.18 -2.67 13.33
C ASP A 91 -18.18 -1.78 12.56
N ASN A 92 -18.15 -1.89 11.23
CA ASN A 92 -18.96 -1.11 10.29
C ASN A 92 -18.77 0.42 10.35
N ARG A 93 -17.67 0.89 10.92
CA ARG A 93 -17.32 2.32 11.03
C ARG A 93 -16.00 2.61 10.33
N LEU A 94 -15.93 3.74 9.64
CA LEU A 94 -14.70 4.23 9.04
C LEU A 94 -13.75 4.70 10.15
N ARG A 95 -12.57 4.08 10.23
CA ARG A 95 -11.54 4.37 11.24
C ARG A 95 -10.65 5.55 10.89
N VAL A 96 -10.40 5.76 9.60
CA VAL A 96 -9.55 6.85 9.12
C VAL A 96 -10.17 7.48 7.88
N THR A 97 -10.09 8.81 7.80
CA THR A 97 -10.55 9.57 6.65
C THR A 97 -9.44 9.72 5.60
N GLU A 98 -9.84 9.94 4.34
CA GLU A 98 -8.87 10.25 3.27
C GLU A 98 -8.10 11.57 3.54
N LYS A 99 -8.65 12.48 4.35
CA LYS A 99 -7.96 13.71 4.75
C LYS A 99 -6.79 13.41 5.70
N GLU A 100 -7.00 12.54 6.68
CA GLU A 100 -5.96 12.12 7.64
C GLU A 100 -4.86 11.31 6.96
N LEU A 101 -5.23 10.38 6.08
CA LEU A 101 -4.26 9.62 5.28
C LEU A 101 -3.37 10.56 4.44
N ARG A 102 -3.96 11.51 3.73
CA ARG A 102 -3.20 12.48 2.92
C ARG A 102 -2.30 13.38 3.76
N HIS A 103 -2.71 13.72 4.98
CA HIS A 103 -1.86 14.47 5.92
C HIS A 103 -0.64 13.64 6.33
N ALA A 104 -0.85 12.39 6.77
CA ALA A 104 0.23 11.48 7.16
C ALA A 104 1.22 11.25 6.01
N GLU A 105 0.74 11.02 4.79
CA GLU A 105 1.57 10.85 3.58
C GLU A 105 2.41 12.10 3.25
N ARG A 106 1.90 13.30 3.56
CA ARG A 106 2.64 14.56 3.35
C ARG A 106 3.75 14.74 4.39
N MET A 107 3.46 14.43 5.65
CA MET A 107 4.42 14.56 6.75
C MET A 107 5.52 13.47 6.68
N LEU A 108 5.16 12.27 6.22
CA LEU A 108 6.04 11.11 6.10
C LEU A 108 6.11 10.65 4.63
N PRO A 109 6.97 11.25 3.78
CA PRO A 109 7.00 10.91 2.36
C PRO A 109 7.24 9.43 2.05
N GLU A 110 8.04 8.72 2.86
CA GLU A 110 8.28 7.28 2.63
C GLU A 110 7.04 6.43 2.95
N LEU A 111 6.16 6.88 3.85
CA LEU A 111 4.85 6.26 4.04
C LEU A 111 4.02 6.41 2.77
N GLY A 112 3.93 7.65 2.25
CA GLY A 112 3.19 7.96 1.03
C GLY A 112 3.70 7.24 -0.21
N ARG A 113 4.97 6.80 -0.20
CA ARG A 113 5.53 5.94 -1.24
C ARG A 113 4.93 4.54 -1.23
N GLN A 114 5.02 3.86 -0.09
CA GLN A 114 4.59 2.46 0.05
C GLN A 114 3.06 2.33 -0.04
N THR A 115 2.33 3.16 0.71
CA THR A 115 0.86 3.09 0.77
C THR A 115 0.20 3.43 -0.56
N PHE A 116 0.81 4.32 -1.34
CA PHE A 116 0.25 4.72 -2.62
C PHE A 116 0.25 3.56 -3.61
N ILE A 117 1.38 2.86 -3.78
CA ILE A 117 1.45 1.75 -4.74
C ILE A 117 0.57 0.59 -4.33
N GLU A 118 0.50 0.29 -3.05
CA GLU A 118 -0.39 -0.75 -2.54
C GLU A 118 -1.86 -0.38 -2.73
N MET A 119 -2.23 0.88 -2.48
CA MET A 119 -3.57 1.36 -2.81
C MET A 119 -3.85 1.18 -4.31
N VAL A 120 -2.93 1.59 -5.19
CA VAL A 120 -3.11 1.47 -6.64
C VAL A 120 -3.32 0.01 -7.04
N ARG A 121 -2.59 -0.94 -6.44
CA ARG A 121 -2.80 -2.38 -6.67
C ARG A 121 -4.15 -2.87 -6.14
N MET A 122 -4.49 -2.52 -4.89
CA MET A 122 -5.72 -2.97 -4.24
C MET A 122 -6.98 -2.45 -4.94
N LYS A 123 -6.99 -1.16 -5.27
CA LYS A 123 -8.10 -0.51 -5.94
C LYS A 123 -8.11 -0.72 -7.46
N GLY A 124 -6.97 -1.10 -8.03
CA GLY A 124 -6.77 -1.34 -9.45
C GLY A 124 -6.87 -2.80 -9.87
N TYR A 125 -7.24 -3.71 -8.97
CA TYR A 125 -7.47 -5.10 -9.34
C TYR A 125 -8.54 -5.18 -10.43
N MET A 126 -8.22 -5.84 -11.55
CA MET A 126 -9.07 -5.94 -12.75
C MET A 126 -9.45 -4.58 -13.37
N VAL A 127 -8.68 -3.52 -13.15
CA VAL A 127 -8.90 -2.19 -13.75
C VAL A 127 -7.84 -1.91 -14.79
N TYR A 128 -8.26 -1.90 -16.05
CA TYR A 128 -7.36 -1.80 -17.19
C TYR A 128 -7.42 -0.46 -17.92
N ASP A 129 -8.22 0.46 -17.41
CA ASP A 129 -8.23 1.86 -17.83
C ASP A 129 -7.51 2.75 -16.82
N ALA A 130 -6.69 3.67 -17.33
CA ALA A 130 -5.84 4.50 -16.49
C ALA A 130 -6.59 5.64 -15.79
N GLU A 131 -7.68 6.13 -16.38
CA GLU A 131 -8.52 7.19 -15.81
C GLU A 131 -9.46 6.60 -14.76
N GLU A 132 -10.09 5.45 -15.05
CA GLU A 132 -10.90 4.70 -14.07
C GLU A 132 -10.06 4.33 -12.83
N LEU A 133 -8.80 3.92 -13.03
CA LEU A 133 -7.90 3.61 -11.93
C LEU A 133 -7.62 4.85 -11.05
N ALA A 134 -7.46 6.02 -11.67
CA ALA A 134 -7.27 7.28 -10.94
C ALA A 134 -8.52 7.65 -10.12
N GLU A 135 -9.70 7.48 -10.72
CA GLU A 135 -10.99 7.72 -10.07
C GLU A 135 -11.19 6.79 -8.87
N LYS A 136 -10.92 5.49 -8.99
CA LYS A 136 -10.99 4.54 -7.87
C LYS A 136 -10.00 4.93 -6.76
N CYS A 137 -8.83 5.43 -7.14
CA CYS A 137 -7.87 5.99 -6.19
C CYS A 137 -8.31 7.31 -5.54
N GLY A 138 -9.42 7.92 -5.98
CA GLY A 138 -9.93 9.19 -5.48
C GLY A 138 -9.08 10.38 -5.90
N MET A 139 -8.45 10.30 -7.08
CA MET A 139 -7.49 11.28 -7.57
C MET A 139 -7.86 11.81 -8.95
N GLU A 140 -7.64 13.11 -9.14
CA GLU A 140 -7.62 13.72 -10.46
C GLU A 140 -6.48 13.12 -11.31
N TYR A 141 -6.76 12.83 -12.58
CA TYR A 141 -5.88 12.02 -13.43
C TYR A 141 -4.47 12.63 -13.62
N GLY A 142 -4.36 13.94 -13.77
CA GLY A 142 -3.06 14.62 -13.88
C GLY A 142 -2.20 14.44 -12.63
N SER A 143 -2.80 14.60 -11.46
CA SER A 143 -2.16 14.35 -10.16
C SER A 143 -1.78 12.88 -9.97
N PHE A 144 -2.69 11.96 -10.32
CA PHE A 144 -2.44 10.52 -10.30
C PHE A 144 -1.26 10.13 -11.20
N ARG A 145 -1.27 10.60 -12.45
CA ARG A 145 -0.23 10.34 -13.45
C ARG A 145 1.15 10.79 -12.98
N ARG A 146 1.26 12.00 -12.41
CA ARG A 146 2.53 12.49 -11.84
C ARG A 146 3.01 11.58 -10.70
N LYS A 147 2.12 11.25 -9.76
CA LYS A 147 2.46 10.42 -8.59
C LYS A 147 2.87 9.00 -9.01
N VAL A 148 2.11 8.32 -9.88
CA VAL A 148 2.49 6.97 -10.39
C VAL A 148 3.83 6.98 -11.10
N LYS A 149 4.08 7.97 -11.97
CA LYS A 149 5.35 8.04 -12.71
C LYS A 149 6.54 8.30 -11.80
N GLN A 150 6.39 9.22 -10.85
CA GLN A 150 7.42 9.49 -9.84
C GLN A 150 7.73 8.25 -9.00
N MET A 151 6.70 7.45 -8.70
CA MET A 151 6.79 6.32 -7.77
C MET A 151 7.25 5.02 -8.41
N THR A 152 6.91 4.78 -9.67
CA THR A 152 7.12 3.48 -10.33
C THR A 152 8.06 3.56 -11.52
N GLY A 153 8.35 4.77 -12.01
CA GLY A 153 9.02 4.99 -13.30
C GLY A 153 8.09 4.80 -14.51
N TYR A 154 6.89 4.24 -14.34
CA TYR A 154 5.94 3.96 -15.41
C TYR A 154 4.81 5.00 -15.47
N THR A 155 4.33 5.28 -16.67
CA THR A 155 3.05 5.99 -16.83
C THR A 155 1.88 5.12 -16.35
N PRO A 156 0.74 5.71 -15.93
CA PRO A 156 -0.48 4.95 -15.62
C PRO A 156 -0.87 3.93 -16.69
N LYS A 157 -0.79 4.31 -17.97
CA LYS A 157 -1.08 3.42 -19.10
C LYS A 157 -0.14 2.21 -19.15
N GLN A 158 1.16 2.42 -18.96
CA GLN A 158 2.14 1.33 -18.89
C GLN A 158 1.91 0.42 -17.68
N TRP A 159 1.51 1.02 -16.55
CA TRP A 159 1.18 0.28 -15.33
C TRP A 159 0.00 -0.67 -15.55
N VAL A 160 -1.13 -0.17 -16.05
CA VAL A 160 -2.32 -1.01 -16.29
C VAL A 160 -2.05 -2.11 -17.31
N ILE A 161 -1.24 -1.85 -18.35
CA ILE A 161 -0.81 -2.88 -19.31
C ILE A 161 -0.02 -3.98 -18.61
N LYS A 162 0.93 -3.62 -17.73
CA LYS A 162 1.73 -4.60 -16.98
C LYS A 162 0.89 -5.44 -16.03
N GLU A 163 -0.03 -4.83 -15.29
CA GLU A 163 -0.90 -5.57 -14.39
C GLU A 163 -1.87 -6.47 -15.18
N ARG A 164 -2.44 -5.98 -16.30
CA ARG A 164 -3.25 -6.79 -17.22
C ARG A 164 -2.48 -7.99 -17.79
N ALA A 165 -1.20 -7.81 -18.13
CA ALA A 165 -0.36 -8.90 -18.62
C ALA A 165 -0.18 -10.00 -17.57
N LYS A 166 0.03 -9.62 -16.29
CA LYS A 166 0.11 -10.58 -15.19
C LYS A 166 -1.20 -11.34 -14.99
N ASP A 167 -2.33 -10.64 -15.05
CA ASP A 167 -3.64 -11.27 -14.91
C ASP A 167 -3.91 -12.24 -16.06
N VAL A 168 -3.65 -11.83 -17.30
CA VAL A 168 -3.78 -12.68 -18.48
C VAL A 168 -2.92 -13.94 -18.34
N GLU A 169 -1.65 -13.79 -18.00
CA GLU A 169 -0.74 -14.92 -17.78
C GLU A 169 -1.26 -15.83 -16.66
N HIS A 170 -1.71 -15.26 -15.55
CA HIS A 170 -2.29 -16.01 -14.44
C HIS A 170 -3.49 -16.85 -14.89
N TYR A 171 -4.45 -16.25 -15.61
CA TYR A 171 -5.64 -16.95 -16.09
C TYR A 171 -5.30 -18.01 -17.15
N LEU A 172 -4.34 -17.74 -18.04
CA LEU A 172 -3.91 -18.71 -19.05
C LEU A 172 -3.23 -19.94 -18.46
N THR A 173 -2.46 -19.75 -17.39
CA THR A 173 -1.59 -20.79 -16.82
C THR A 173 -2.19 -21.53 -15.62
N ASN A 174 -3.11 -20.90 -14.88
CA ASN A 174 -3.64 -21.44 -13.61
C ASN A 174 -5.12 -21.77 -13.64
N THR A 175 -5.82 -21.54 -14.76
CA THR A 175 -7.24 -21.87 -14.89
C THR A 175 -7.53 -22.70 -16.14
N ASN A 176 -8.72 -23.29 -16.19
CA ASN A 176 -9.23 -24.02 -17.35
C ASN A 176 -10.16 -23.18 -18.24
N LEU A 177 -10.28 -21.87 -17.99
CA LEU A 177 -11.11 -20.96 -18.78
C LEU A 177 -10.73 -21.02 -20.26
N THR A 178 -11.68 -21.00 -21.18
CA THR A 178 -11.43 -20.88 -22.62
C THR A 178 -10.73 -19.55 -22.95
N LEU A 179 -10.09 -19.44 -24.12
CA LEU A 179 -9.42 -18.19 -24.52
C LEU A 179 -10.41 -17.02 -24.60
N THR A 180 -11.64 -17.29 -25.00
CA THR A 180 -12.74 -16.31 -25.03
C THR A 180 -13.11 -15.85 -23.63
N GLU A 181 -13.24 -16.76 -22.67
CA GLU A 181 -13.51 -16.41 -21.26
C GLU A 181 -12.37 -15.62 -20.65
N VAL A 182 -11.10 -15.99 -20.92
CA VAL A 182 -9.94 -15.23 -20.46
C VAL A 182 -9.95 -13.82 -21.06
N ALA A 183 -10.29 -13.69 -22.34
CA ALA A 183 -10.39 -12.40 -23.01
C ALA A 183 -11.40 -11.49 -22.30
N PHE A 184 -12.63 -11.96 -22.09
CA PHE A 184 -13.66 -11.16 -21.42
C PHE A 184 -13.34 -10.89 -19.95
N THR A 185 -12.84 -11.88 -19.21
CA THR A 185 -12.44 -11.73 -17.80
C THR A 185 -11.36 -10.66 -17.63
N THR A 186 -10.44 -10.59 -18.59
CA THR A 186 -9.36 -9.59 -18.59
C THR A 186 -9.72 -8.34 -19.41
N GLY A 187 -11.01 -8.08 -19.65
CA GLY A 187 -11.54 -6.84 -20.22
C GLY A 187 -11.29 -6.63 -21.72
N PHE A 188 -10.99 -7.68 -22.49
CA PHE A 188 -10.88 -7.59 -23.95
C PHE A 188 -12.25 -7.81 -24.61
N ALA A 189 -12.48 -7.16 -25.75
CA ALA A 189 -13.73 -7.32 -26.51
C ALA A 189 -13.80 -8.64 -27.28
N SER A 190 -12.67 -9.32 -27.52
CA SER A 190 -12.62 -10.59 -28.24
C SER A 190 -11.34 -11.38 -27.95
N ALA A 191 -11.37 -12.68 -28.25
CA ALA A 191 -10.19 -13.55 -28.20
C ALA A 191 -9.07 -13.10 -29.17
N SER A 192 -9.43 -12.44 -30.28
CA SER A 192 -8.44 -11.87 -31.21
C SER A 192 -7.66 -10.73 -30.55
N ASN A 193 -8.34 -9.82 -29.83
CA ASN A 193 -7.66 -8.76 -29.09
C ASN A 193 -6.73 -9.30 -27.99
N LEU A 194 -7.15 -10.36 -27.30
CA LEU A 194 -6.28 -11.08 -26.35
C LEU A 194 -5.04 -11.65 -27.04
N ASN A 195 -5.20 -12.27 -28.21
CA ASN A 195 -4.08 -12.83 -28.96
C ASN A 195 -3.06 -11.76 -29.38
N ASP A 196 -3.52 -10.63 -29.91
CA ASP A 196 -2.64 -9.52 -30.29
C ASP A 196 -1.90 -8.94 -29.08
N PHE A 197 -2.61 -8.82 -27.94
CA PHE A 197 -2.03 -8.39 -26.68
C PHE A 197 -0.94 -9.37 -26.19
N CYS A 198 -1.20 -10.67 -26.19
CA CYS A 198 -0.22 -11.68 -25.76
C CYS A 198 1.03 -11.65 -26.65
N LYS A 199 0.87 -11.56 -27.98
CA LYS A 199 2.02 -11.44 -28.89
C LYS A 199 2.86 -10.20 -28.59
N THR A 200 2.21 -9.08 -28.28
CA THR A 200 2.88 -7.80 -28.03
C THR A 200 3.58 -7.75 -26.69
N TYR A 201 2.93 -8.23 -25.62
CA TYR A 201 3.38 -8.00 -24.24
C TYR A 201 3.87 -9.26 -23.51
N LEU A 202 3.46 -10.44 -23.95
CA LEU A 202 3.90 -11.75 -23.42
C LEU A 202 4.79 -12.52 -24.41
N LEU A 203 5.03 -11.95 -25.59
CA LEU A 203 5.91 -12.48 -26.66
C LEU A 203 5.51 -13.86 -27.18
N ASP A 204 4.25 -14.26 -27.00
CA ASP A 204 3.75 -15.56 -27.45
C ASP A 204 2.21 -15.53 -27.61
N THR A 205 1.63 -16.57 -28.22
CA THR A 205 0.18 -16.70 -28.36
C THR A 205 -0.47 -17.25 -27.08
N PRO A 206 -1.74 -16.93 -26.80
CA PRO A 206 -2.42 -17.42 -25.59
C PRO A 206 -2.42 -18.95 -25.47
N GLY A 207 -2.54 -19.66 -26.61
CA GLY A 207 -2.54 -21.12 -26.67
C GLY A 207 -1.18 -21.72 -26.33
N GLU A 208 -0.10 -21.16 -26.90
CA GLU A 208 1.26 -21.62 -26.63
C GLU A 208 1.69 -21.33 -25.19
N ILE A 209 1.34 -20.16 -24.64
CA ILE A 209 1.57 -19.83 -23.21
C ILE A 209 0.93 -20.90 -22.31
N ARG A 210 -0.33 -21.25 -22.58
CA ARG A 210 -1.05 -22.29 -21.82
C ARG A 210 -0.41 -23.66 -21.98
N LYS A 211 -0.03 -24.03 -23.21
CA LYS A 211 0.59 -25.32 -23.51
C LYS A 211 1.90 -25.48 -22.74
N LYS A 212 2.80 -24.49 -22.84
CA LYS A 212 4.07 -24.46 -22.11
C LYS A 212 3.86 -24.56 -20.60
N ALA A 213 2.89 -23.85 -20.04
CA ALA A 213 2.60 -23.93 -18.60
C ALA A 213 2.11 -25.32 -18.16
N LYS A 214 1.31 -26.01 -18.99
CA LYS A 214 0.88 -27.39 -18.72
C LYS A 214 2.04 -28.38 -18.82
N GLU A 215 2.92 -28.22 -19.79
CA GLU A 215 4.13 -29.04 -19.95
C GLU A 215 5.07 -28.89 -18.75
N THR A 216 5.32 -27.65 -18.30
CA THR A 216 6.13 -27.39 -17.10
C THR A 216 5.53 -28.06 -15.86
N LYS A 217 4.22 -27.90 -15.61
CA LYS A 217 3.53 -28.55 -14.46
C LYS A 217 3.61 -30.07 -14.52
N LYS A 218 3.54 -30.66 -15.72
CA LYS A 218 3.65 -32.12 -15.91
C LYS A 218 5.05 -32.62 -15.58
N CYS A 219 6.11 -31.92 -15.99
CA CYS A 219 7.50 -32.30 -15.64
C CYS A 219 7.78 -32.23 -14.13
N THR A 220 7.22 -31.26 -13.41
CA THR A 220 7.42 -31.14 -11.96
C THR A 220 6.74 -32.27 -11.18
N VAL A 221 5.61 -32.79 -11.68
CA VAL A 221 4.86 -33.88 -11.03
C VAL A 221 5.45 -35.26 -11.34
N ILE A 222 6.13 -35.44 -12.48
CA ILE A 222 6.77 -36.71 -12.87
C ILE A 222 8.17 -36.87 -12.25
N GLY A 223 8.79 -35.78 -11.79
CA GLY A 223 10.09 -35.77 -11.12
C GLY A 223 10.04 -35.92 -9.59
N MET A 224 8.87 -36.20 -9.01
CA MET A 224 8.65 -36.58 -7.61
C MET A 224 8.13 -38.02 -7.55
#